data_AF-D8F9M8-F1
#
_entry.id   AF-D8F9M8-F1
#
_cell.length_a   1.000
_cell.length_b   1.000
_cell.length_c   1.000
_cell.angle_alpha   90.00
_cell.angle_beta   90.00
_cell.angle_gamma   90.00
#
_symmetry.space_group_name_H-M   'P 1'
#
loop_
_entity.id
_entity.type
_entity.pdbx_description
1 polymer ?
#
loop_
_entity_poly.entity_id
_entity_poly.type
_entity_poly.pdbx_seq_one_letter_code
_entity_poly.pdbx_strand_id
1 'polypeptide(L)' 'MKQERVLERVYSLGRLRTAWQQVRRNAGAAGIDQMTVDAFDERAVELLNLIHEKLKAGTYRFKPARRVLIPK' A
#
# COMPACT_ATOMS: atom_id res chain seq x y z
N MET A 1 -19.88 -8.39 -13.35
CA MET A 1 -19.32 -9.76 -13.45
C MET A 1 -18.67 -10.18 -12.13
N LYS A 2 -18.43 -11.48 -11.87
CA LYS A 2 -17.91 -12.00 -10.57
C LYS A 2 -16.58 -11.36 -10.12
N GLN A 3 -15.79 -10.82 -11.06
CA GLN A 3 -14.48 -10.21 -10.83
C GLN A 3 -14.53 -8.76 -10.26
N GLU A 4 -15.53 -7.94 -10.60
CA GLU A 4 -15.68 -6.58 -10.05
C GLU A 4 -15.82 -6.60 -8.53
N ARG A 5 -16.64 -7.52 -8.01
CA ARG A 5 -16.84 -7.72 -6.57
C ARG A 5 -15.57 -8.11 -5.82
N VAL A 6 -14.58 -8.70 -6.49
CA VAL A 6 -13.31 -9.07 -5.85
C VAL A 6 -12.44 -7.82 -5.66
N LEU A 7 -12.37 -6.96 -6.67
CA LEU A 7 -11.53 -5.76 -6.61
C LEU A 7 -12.09 -4.74 -5.59
N GLU A 8 -13.41 -4.57 -5.53
CA GLU A 8 -14.10 -3.77 -4.51
C GLU A 8 -13.69 -4.14 -3.09
N ARG A 9 -13.58 -5.44 -2.81
CA ARG A 9 -13.13 -5.93 -1.51
C ARG A 9 -11.68 -5.56 -1.24
N VAL A 10 -10.80 -5.60 -2.26
CA VAL A 10 -9.37 -5.33 -2.13
C VAL A 10 -9.12 -3.90 -1.67
N TYR A 11 -9.76 -2.91 -2.31
CA TYR A 11 -9.54 -1.51 -1.98
C TYR A 11 -10.45 -0.98 -0.88
N SER A 12 -11.31 -1.79 -0.27
CA SER A 12 -12.12 -1.33 0.88
C SER A 12 -11.24 -0.75 2.00
N LEU A 13 -11.62 0.40 2.54
CA LEU A 13 -10.81 1.12 3.53
C LEU A 13 -10.48 0.27 4.77
N GLY A 14 -11.44 -0.55 5.24
CA GLY A 14 -11.21 -1.48 6.35
C GLY A 14 -10.09 -2.47 6.06
N ARG A 15 -10.08 -3.07 4.87
CA ARG A 15 -9.05 -4.01 4.46
C ARG A 15 -7.70 -3.32 4.26
N LEU A 16 -7.67 -2.12 3.68
CA LEU A 16 -6.44 -1.33 3.53
C LEU A 16 -5.81 -0.99 4.88
N ARG A 17 -6.62 -0.64 5.89
CA ARG A 17 -6.15 -0.42 7.27
C ARG A 17 -5.56 -1.69 7.89
N THR A 18 -6.22 -2.83 7.76
CA THR A 18 -5.69 -4.11 8.26
C THR A 18 -4.38 -4.49 7.56
N ALA A 19 -4.31 -4.29 6.24
CA ALA A 19 -3.08 -4.53 5.48
C ALA A 19 -1.94 -3.60 5.91
N TRP A 20 -2.23 -2.32 6.18
CA TRP A 20 -1.25 -1.38 6.71
C TRP A 20 -0.65 -1.85 8.04
N GLN A 21 -1.47 -2.35 8.96
CA GLN A 21 -0.97 -2.89 10.24
C GLN A 21 -0.01 -4.06 10.06
N GLN A 22 -0.24 -4.92 9.05
CA GLN A 22 0.68 -6.01 8.74
C GLN A 22 2.00 -5.49 8.14
N VAL A 23 1.94 -4.49 7.25
CA VAL A 23 3.14 -3.86 6.68
C VAL A 23 3.97 -3.21 7.77
N ARG A 24 3.33 -2.47 8.67
CA ARG A 24 3.98 -1.83 9.83
C ARG A 24 4.71 -2.85 10.70
N ARG A 25 4.08 -4.00 10.99
CA ARG A 25 4.70 -5.09 11.77
C ARG A 25 5.93 -5.71 11.09
N ASN A 26 5.92 -5.80 9.77
CA ASN A 26 7.02 -6.40 9.02
C ASN A 26 8.23 -5.45 8.88
N ALA A 27 8.05 -4.15 9.08
CA ALA A 27 9.09 -3.12 9.19
C ALA A 27 10.31 -3.30 8.26
N GLY A 28 10.05 -3.50 6.96
CA GLY A 28 11.10 -3.68 5.96
C GLY A 28 11.79 -2.38 5.56
N ALA A 29 12.90 -2.51 4.81
CA ALA A 29 13.60 -1.35 4.25
C ALA A 29 12.70 -0.58 3.26
N ALA A 30 12.88 0.75 3.21
CA ALA A 30 12.12 1.61 2.31
C ALA A 30 12.34 1.27 0.82
N GLY A 31 11.33 1.58 0.01
CA GLY A 31 11.33 1.39 -1.44
C GLY A 31 12.14 2.46 -2.19
N ILE A 32 11.91 2.57 -3.50
CA ILE A 32 12.62 3.53 -4.36
C ILE A 32 12.28 4.99 -4.02
N ASP A 33 11.13 5.21 -3.38
CA ASP A 33 10.64 6.53 -2.97
C ASP A 33 11.08 6.95 -1.57
N GLN A 34 11.88 6.11 -0.90
CA GLN A 34 12.41 6.37 0.44
C GLN A 34 11.33 6.59 1.53
N MET A 35 10.07 6.22 1.26
CA MET A 35 9.01 6.29 2.26
C MET A 35 9.26 5.22 3.35
N THR A 36 9.55 5.66 4.57
CA THR A 36 9.67 4.78 5.73
C THR A 36 8.29 4.42 6.29
N VAL A 37 8.24 3.38 7.13
CA VAL A 37 7.01 3.00 7.83
C VAL A 37 6.53 4.13 8.74
N ASP A 38 7.44 4.80 9.44
CA ASP A 38 7.10 5.91 10.36
C ASP A 38 6.55 7.13 9.60
N ALA A 39 7.21 7.50 8.48
CA ALA A 39 6.74 8.60 7.64
C ALA A 39 5.36 8.32 7.00
N PHE A 40 5.07 7.05 6.68
CA PHE A 40 3.74 6.66 6.25
C PHE A 40 2.74 6.71 7.42
N ASP A 41 3.12 6.29 8.63
CA ASP A 41 2.23 6.24 9.80
C ASP A 41 1.71 7.64 10.19
N GLU A 42 2.58 8.65 10.13
CA GLU A 42 2.22 10.07 10.37
C GLU A 42 1.08 10.56 9.47
N ARG A 43 0.94 9.95 8.28
CA ARG A 43 -0.04 10.34 7.25
C ARG A 43 -0.95 9.20 6.84
N ALA A 44 -1.04 8.13 7.64
CA ALA A 44 -1.67 6.89 7.22
C ALA A 44 -3.12 7.08 6.79
N VAL A 45 -3.89 7.90 7.51
CA VAL A 45 -5.30 8.17 7.17
C VAL A 45 -5.42 8.84 5.79
N GLU A 46 -4.62 9.88 5.53
CA GLU A 46 -4.61 10.61 4.27
C GLU A 46 -4.19 9.69 3.11
N LEU A 47 -3.07 8.98 3.27
CA LEU A 47 -2.51 8.13 2.24
C LEU A 47 -3.40 6.93 1.92
N LEU A 48 -4.03 6.30 2.92
CA LEU A 48 -4.96 5.19 2.69
C LEU A 48 -6.21 5.64 1.93
N ASN A 49 -6.73 6.84 2.21
CA ASN A 49 -7.83 7.43 1.44
C ASN A 49 -7.41 7.72 -0.01
N LEU A 50 -6.23 8.29 -0.22
CA LEU A 50 -5.71 8.54 -1.57
C LEU A 50 -5.54 7.24 -2.37
N ILE A 51 -5.02 6.19 -1.72
CA ILE A 51 -4.84 4.87 -2.34
C ILE A 51 -6.21 4.26 -2.67
N HIS A 52 -7.19 4.35 -1.76
CA HIS A 52 -8.56 3.89 -2.00
C HIS A 52 -9.15 4.51 -3.27
N GLU A 53 -9.11 5.84 -3.39
CA GLU A 53 -9.67 6.55 -4.54
C GLU A 53 -8.96 6.19 -5.85
N LYS A 54 -7.62 6.11 -5.83
CA LYS A 54 -6.85 5.73 -7.02
C LYS A 54 -7.12 4.29 -7.47
N LEU A 55 -7.26 3.36 -6.53
CA LEU A 55 -7.57 1.96 -6.84
C LEU A 55 -9.00 1.83 -7.38
N LYS A 56 -9.96 2.52 -6.75
CA LYS A 56 -11.37 2.56 -7.19
C LYS A 56 -11.50 3.17 -8.59
N ALA A 57 -10.76 4.23 -8.90
CA ALA A 57 -10.73 4.87 -10.21
C ALA A 57 -9.91 4.11 -11.27
N GLY A 58 -9.20 3.03 -10.90
CA GLY A 58 -8.32 2.30 -11.82
C GLY A 58 -7.09 3.09 -12.27
N THR A 59 -6.73 4.17 -11.56
CA THR A 59 -5.62 5.07 -11.92
C THR A 59 -4.35 4.83 -11.10
N TYR A 60 -4.39 3.90 -10.13
CA TYR A 60 -3.23 3.57 -9.33
C TYR A 60 -2.09 2.99 -10.18
N ARG A 61 -0.88 3.53 -10.03
CA ARG A 61 0.33 3.06 -10.71
C ARG A 61 1.34 2.62 -9.66
N PHE A 62 1.73 1.34 -9.71
CA PHE A 62 2.75 0.78 -8.84
C PHE A 62 4.12 1.38 -9.20
N LYS A 63 4.88 1.79 -8.18
CA LYS A 63 6.28 2.17 -8.35
C LYS A 63 7.13 0.91 -8.57
N PRO A 64 8.23 0.99 -9.33
CA PRO A 64 9.15 -0.14 -9.47
C PRO A 64 9.76 -0.51 -8.10
N ALA A 65 10.05 -1.81 -7.93
CA ALA A 65 10.72 -2.29 -6.72
C ALA A 65 12.18 -1.80 -6.65
N ARG A 66 12.65 -1.46 -5.44
CA ARG A 66 14.06 -1.12 -5.21
C ARG A 66 14.90 -2.39 -5.24
N ARG A 67 15.91 -2.43 -6.11
CA ARG A 67 16.90 -3.52 -6.11
C ARG A 67 17.88 -3.34 -4.95
N VAL A 68 18.13 -4.41 -4.21
CA VAL A 68 19.11 -4.47 -3.14
C VAL A 68 19.86 -5.78 -3.26
N LEU A 69 21.19 -5.73 -3.21
CA LEU A 69 22.03 -6.93 -3.11
C LEU A 69 22.05 -7.39 -1.66
N ILE A 70 21.58 -8.61 -1.40
CA ILE A 70 21.60 -9.24 -0.08
C ILE A 70 22.62 -10.39 -0.14
N PRO A 71 23.71 -10.34 0.65
CA PRO A 71 24.63 -11.47 0.78
C PRO A 71 23.89 -12.72 1.29
N LYS A 72 24.25 -13.90 0.76
CA LYS A 72 23.65 -15.19 1.18
C LYS A 72 24.41 -15.80 2.34
#